data_AF-A0A7X7ZQB1-F1
#
_entry.id   AF-A0A7X7ZQB1-F1
#
_cell.length_a   1.000
_cell.length_b   1.000
_cell.length_c   1.000
_cell.angle_alpha   90.00
_cell.angle_beta   90.00
_cell.angle_gamma   90.00
#
_symmetry.space_group_name_H-M   'P 1'
#
loop_
_entity.id
_entity.type
_entity.pdbx_description
1 polymer ?
#
loop_
_entity_poly.entity_id
_entity_poly.type
_entity_poly.pdbx_seq_one_letter_code
_entity_poly.pdbx_strand_id
1 'polypeptide(L)'
;MGKTLLYVDIYKSLKDDIESGAISVGNFLPSESELTQRFSCSRMTVRKAISLLANDGWVQSIRGRGVRVIWNARGSVKKENAFSVEGLPSFTESAHAIGAVPSADVFLLDHVVCTTEIADMTGFPEGTDLTRVGLVRS
;
A
#
# COMPACT_ATOMS: atom_id res chain seq x y z
N MET A 1 27.21 -28.35 -4.24
CA MET A 1 26.09 -27.53 -4.76
C MET A 1 25.15 -27.24 -3.60
N GLY A 2 25.09 -25.98 -3.17
CA GLY A 2 24.25 -25.58 -2.04
C GLY A 2 22.78 -25.82 -2.35
N LYS A 3 22.05 -26.42 -1.42
CA LYS A 3 20.61 -26.64 -1.51
C LYS A 3 19.92 -25.28 -1.56
N THR A 4 19.70 -24.73 -2.75
CA THR A 4 18.85 -23.55 -2.91
C THR A 4 17.49 -23.90 -2.33
N LEU A 5 17.02 -23.05 -1.43
CA LEU A 5 15.77 -23.29 -0.73
C LEU A 5 14.64 -23.16 -1.77
N LEU A 6 13.95 -24.26 -2.07
CA LEU A 6 12.94 -24.34 -3.13
C LEU A 6 11.87 -23.23 -3.09
N TYR A 7 11.53 -22.73 -1.90
CA TYR A 7 10.60 -21.60 -1.76
C TYR A 7 11.16 -20.28 -2.32
N VAL A 8 12.48 -20.10 -2.32
CA VAL A 8 13.15 -18.91 -2.87
C VAL A 8 13.07 -18.94 -4.41
N ASP A 9 13.20 -20.13 -5.00
CA ASP A 9 13.09 -20.28 -6.46
C ASP A 9 11.64 -20.03 -6.92
N ILE A 10 10.65 -20.53 -6.17
CA ILE A 10 9.23 -20.24 -6.42
C ILE A 10 8.96 -18.74 -6.27
N TYR A 11 9.49 -18.11 -5.22
CA TYR A 11 9.36 -16.67 -5.01
C TYR A 11 9.92 -15.88 -6.20
N LYS A 12 11.14 -16.19 -6.64
CA LYS A 12 11.79 -15.50 -7.76
C LYS A 12 11.01 -15.69 -9.05
N SER A 13 10.64 -16.92 -9.39
CA SER A 13 9.86 -17.19 -10.60
C SER A 13 8.53 -16.43 -10.62
N LEU A 14 7.80 -16.39 -9.50
CA LEU A 14 6.53 -15.66 -9.42
C LEU A 14 6.74 -14.14 -9.46
N LYS A 15 7.83 -13.65 -8.84
CA LYS A 15 8.20 -12.25 -8.90
C LYS A 15 8.53 -11.83 -10.34
N ASP A 16 9.33 -12.62 -11.05
CA ASP A 16 9.68 -12.38 -12.46
C ASP A 16 8.44 -12.42 -13.37
N ASP A 17 7.50 -13.35 -13.11
CA ASP A 17 6.20 -13.41 -13.81
C ASP A 17 5.37 -12.12 -13.58
N ILE A 18 5.46 -11.51 -12.40
CA ILE A 18 4.78 -10.23 -12.09
C ILE A 18 5.54 -9.04 -12.70
N GLU A 19 6.87 -9.00 -12.59
CA GLU A 19 7.72 -7.92 -13.10
C GLU A 19 7.67 -7.82 -14.63
N SER A 20 7.68 -8.97 -15.31
CA SER A 20 7.55 -9.07 -16.77
C SER A 20 6.13 -8.75 -17.27
N GLY A 21 5.15 -8.68 -16.38
CA GLY A 21 3.75 -8.46 -16.71
C GLY A 21 3.03 -9.71 -17.22
N ALA A 22 3.62 -10.90 -17.12
CA ALA A 22 2.93 -12.17 -17.40
C ALA A 22 1.72 -12.36 -16.48
N ILE A 23 1.81 -11.88 -15.23
CA ILE A 23 0.66 -11.75 -14.31
C ILE A 23 0.44 -10.28 -13.96
N SER A 24 -0.51 -9.65 -14.64
CA SER A 24 -0.85 -8.25 -14.44
C SER A 24 -1.44 -7.94 -13.06
N VAL A 25 -1.32 -6.69 -12.63
CA VAL A 25 -1.99 -6.14 -11.44
C VAL A 25 -3.48 -6.42 -11.49
N GLY A 26 -4.03 -6.83 -10.34
CA GLY A 26 -5.46 -7.14 -10.20
C GLY A 26 -5.83 -8.57 -10.58
N ASN A 27 -4.96 -9.29 -11.32
CA ASN A 27 -5.14 -10.70 -11.59
C ASN A 27 -4.70 -11.58 -10.41
N PHE A 28 -5.11 -12.84 -10.45
CA PHE A 28 -4.77 -13.82 -9.43
C PHE A 28 -3.55 -14.64 -9.82
N LEU A 29 -2.74 -14.99 -8.84
CA LEU A 29 -1.74 -16.04 -8.98
C LEU A 29 -2.43 -17.37 -9.28
N PRO A 30 -1.71 -18.32 -9.92
CA PRO A 30 -2.15 -19.70 -9.99
C PRO A 30 -2.45 -20.24 -8.58
N SER A 31 -3.42 -21.15 -8.50
CA SER A 31 -3.83 -21.78 -7.26
C SER A 31 -2.68 -22.52 -6.58
N GLU A 32 -2.78 -22.73 -5.25
CA GLU A 32 -1.77 -23.50 -4.53
C GLU A 32 -1.56 -24.90 -5.15
N SER A 33 -2.63 -25.53 -5.62
CA SER A 33 -2.57 -26.83 -6.29
C SER A 33 -1.77 -26.78 -7.58
N GLU A 34 -2.03 -25.78 -8.44
CA GLU A 34 -1.28 -25.59 -9.70
C GLU A 34 0.19 -25.29 -9.43
N LEU A 35 0.50 -24.48 -8.42
CA LEU A 35 1.89 -24.18 -8.04
C LEU A 35 2.59 -25.41 -7.46
N THR A 36 1.91 -26.22 -6.65
CA THR A 36 2.52 -27.48 -6.15
C THR A 36 2.83 -28.44 -7.29
N GLN A 37 1.98 -28.50 -8.32
CA GLN A 37 2.22 -29.32 -9.50
C GLN A 37 3.34 -28.76 -10.37
N ARG A 38 3.31 -27.44 -10.66
CA ARG A 38 4.33 -26.74 -11.47
C ARG A 38 5.73 -26.89 -10.89
N PHE A 39 5.87 -26.76 -9.56
CA PHE A 39 7.17 -26.78 -8.89
C PHE A 39 7.49 -28.11 -8.19
N SER A 40 6.63 -29.13 -8.34
CA SER A 40 6.79 -30.46 -7.71
C SER A 40 7.19 -30.37 -6.22
N CYS A 41 6.46 -29.56 -5.46
CA CYS A 41 6.81 -29.22 -4.08
C CYS A 41 5.64 -29.33 -3.11
N SER A 42 5.93 -29.31 -1.80
CA SER A 42 4.89 -29.35 -0.77
C SER A 42 4.09 -28.04 -0.72
N ARG A 43 2.80 -28.12 -0.39
CA ARG A 43 1.93 -26.95 -0.17
C ARG A 43 2.54 -25.95 0.82
N MET A 44 3.22 -26.43 1.86
CA MET A 44 3.91 -25.59 2.83
C MET A 44 5.02 -24.75 2.20
N THR A 45 5.72 -25.28 1.19
CA THR A 45 6.79 -24.58 0.47
C THR A 45 6.21 -23.47 -0.43
N VAL A 46 5.13 -23.78 -1.16
CA VAL A 46 4.38 -22.79 -1.96
C VAL A 46 3.83 -21.68 -1.08
N ARG A 47 3.17 -22.04 0.03
CA ARG A 47 2.61 -21.06 0.98
C ARG A 47 3.69 -20.16 1.55
N LYS A 48 4.87 -20.71 1.88
CA LYS A 48 6.01 -19.91 2.34
C LYS A 48 6.47 -18.90 1.28
N ALA A 49 6.57 -19.30 0.01
CA ALA A 49 6.92 -18.40 -1.09
C ALA A 49 5.87 -17.30 -1.29
N ILE A 50 4.58 -17.65 -1.29
CA ILE A 50 3.47 -16.70 -1.39
C ILE A 50 3.47 -15.73 -0.20
N SER A 51 3.70 -16.21 1.02
CA SER A 51 3.80 -15.35 2.21
C SER A 51 4.94 -14.35 2.11
N LEU A 52 6.08 -14.74 1.53
CA LEU A 52 7.17 -13.80 1.27
C LEU A 52 6.80 -12.75 0.21
N LEU A 53 6.17 -13.17 -0.90
CA LEU A 53 5.64 -12.22 -1.89
C LEU A 53 4.63 -11.24 -1.27
N ALA A 54 3.77 -11.73 -0.36
CA ALA A 54 2.79 -10.89 0.31
C ALA A 54 3.45 -9.90 1.27
N ASN A 55 4.45 -10.35 2.05
CA ASN A 55 5.22 -9.49 2.95
C ASN A 55 5.99 -8.40 2.19
N ASP A 56 6.54 -8.74 1.03
CA ASP A 56 7.28 -7.81 0.18
C ASP A 56 6.35 -6.90 -0.67
N GLY A 57 5.02 -7.00 -0.48
CA GLY A 57 4.05 -6.12 -1.14
C GLY A 57 3.73 -6.47 -2.60
N TRP A 58 4.08 -7.67 -3.07
CA TRP A 58 3.80 -8.10 -4.44
C TRP A 58 2.35 -8.52 -4.64
N VAL A 59 1.80 -9.21 -3.64
CA VAL A 59 0.50 -9.87 -3.72
C VAL A 59 -0.31 -9.73 -2.42
N GLN A 60 -1.61 -9.92 -2.51
CA GLN A 60 -2.53 -9.88 -1.39
C GLN A 60 -3.44 -11.11 -1.39
N SER A 61 -3.52 -11.82 -0.27
CA SER A 61 -4.47 -12.93 -0.11
C SER A 61 -5.88 -12.39 0.12
N ILE A 62 -6.83 -12.86 -0.67
CA ILE A 62 -8.25 -12.54 -0.56
C ILE A 62 -8.99 -13.80 -0.15
N ARG A 63 -9.58 -13.76 1.06
CA ARG A 63 -10.32 -14.89 1.62
C ARG A 63 -11.38 -15.39 0.64
N GLY A 64 -11.30 -16.68 0.31
CA GLY A 64 -12.25 -17.35 -0.60
C GLY A 64 -12.05 -17.08 -2.09
N ARG A 65 -11.10 -16.22 -2.50
CA ARG A 65 -10.85 -15.90 -3.92
C ARG A 65 -9.45 -16.22 -4.40
N GLY A 66 -8.48 -16.35 -3.50
CA GLY A 66 -7.09 -16.68 -3.83
C GLY A 66 -6.16 -15.49 -3.61
N VAL A 67 -5.02 -15.48 -4.30
CA VAL A 67 -3.95 -14.49 -4.09
C VAL A 67 -3.90 -13.55 -5.28
N ARG A 68 -4.09 -12.25 -5.07
CA ARG A 68 -4.16 -11.23 -6.13
C ARG A 68 -2.87 -10.42 -6.20
N VAL A 69 -2.39 -10.14 -7.41
CA VAL A 69 -1.23 -9.25 -7.63
C VAL A 69 -1.63 -7.80 -7.35
N ILE A 70 -0.83 -7.13 -6.52
CA ILE A 70 -1.04 -5.72 -6.14
C ILE A 70 0.13 -4.81 -6.54
N TRP A 71 1.27 -5.37 -6.95
CA TRP A 71 2.45 -4.60 -7.30
C TRP A 71 2.38 -4.01 -8.70
N ASN A 72 2.58 -2.70 -8.81
CA ASN A 72 2.46 -1.93 -10.04
C ASN A 72 3.77 -1.22 -10.42
N ALA A 73 4.48 -1.75 -11.43
CA ALA A 73 5.68 -1.08 -11.97
C ALA A 73 5.43 0.41 -12.36
N ARG A 74 4.24 0.71 -12.91
CA ARG A 74 3.84 2.08 -13.34
C ARG A 74 3.18 2.92 -12.26
N GLY A 75 2.85 2.34 -11.11
CA GLY A 75 2.18 3.03 -10.02
C GLY A 75 2.93 2.90 -8.71
N SER A 76 4.26 2.73 -8.81
CA SER A 76 5.22 2.92 -7.72
C SER A 76 5.26 4.40 -7.29
N VAL A 77 4.10 5.01 -7.06
CA VAL A 77 3.96 5.86 -5.89
C VAL A 77 4.02 4.89 -4.71
N LYS A 78 5.27 4.54 -4.38
CA LYS A 78 5.71 4.04 -3.10
C LYS A 78 4.70 4.49 -2.04
N LYS A 79 3.94 3.57 -1.44
CA LYS A 79 3.10 3.90 -0.27
C LYS A 79 3.93 4.52 0.87
N GLU A 80 5.23 4.27 0.86
CA GLU A 80 6.27 4.92 1.66
C GLU A 80 6.57 6.40 1.26
N ASN A 81 6.34 6.81 0.00
CA ASN A 81 6.50 8.21 -0.46
C ASN A 81 5.19 9.01 -0.45
N ALA A 82 4.02 8.40 -0.31
CA ALA A 82 2.77 9.14 -0.09
C ALA A 82 2.76 9.90 1.26
N PHE A 83 3.67 9.55 2.18
CA PHE A 83 3.78 10.15 3.53
C PHE A 83 5.23 10.44 3.95
N SER A 84 6.17 10.56 3.00
CA SER A 84 7.55 10.96 3.30
C SER A 84 7.64 12.47 3.54
N VAL A 85 8.32 12.87 4.62
CA VAL A 85 8.47 14.25 5.11
C VAL A 85 9.07 15.22 4.06
N GLU A 86 9.82 14.72 3.06
CA GLU A 86 10.42 15.55 2.00
C GLU A 86 9.50 15.89 0.83
N GLY A 87 8.20 15.59 0.89
CA GLY A 87 7.30 15.96 -0.20
C GLY A 87 5.84 15.64 0.06
N LEU A 88 5.33 15.93 1.27
CA LEU A 88 3.95 15.68 1.70
C LEU A 88 2.94 16.15 0.64
N PRO A 89 2.43 15.25 -0.22
CA PRO A 89 1.43 15.64 -1.18
C PRO A 89 0.15 15.91 -0.40
N SER A 90 -0.60 16.94 -0.80
CA SER A 90 -1.95 17.13 -0.26
C SER A 90 -2.76 15.85 -0.41
N PHE A 91 -3.74 15.59 0.48
CA PHE A 91 -4.65 14.45 0.34
C PHE A 91 -5.25 14.38 -1.06
N THR A 92 -5.59 15.54 -1.64
CA THR A 92 -6.09 15.69 -2.99
C THR A 92 -5.10 15.20 -4.05
N GLU A 93 -3.82 15.55 -3.91
CA GLU A 93 -2.76 15.12 -4.83
C GLU A 93 -2.53 13.61 -4.74
N SER A 94 -2.53 13.06 -3.53
CA SER A 94 -2.41 11.62 -3.30
C SER A 94 -3.59 10.84 -3.89
N ALA A 95 -4.82 11.36 -3.77
CA ALA A 95 -6.01 10.74 -4.35
C ALA A 95 -5.96 10.73 -5.89
N HIS A 96 -5.58 11.85 -6.51
CA HIS A 96 -5.43 11.92 -7.96
C HIS A 96 -4.33 10.99 -8.49
N ALA A 97 -3.21 10.87 -7.79
CA ALA A 97 -2.09 10.01 -8.18
C ALA A 97 -2.48 8.50 -8.26
N ILE A 98 -3.50 8.09 -7.51
CA ILE A 98 -4.04 6.72 -7.53
C ILE A 98 -5.33 6.58 -8.36
N GLY A 99 -5.75 7.64 -9.06
CA GLY A 99 -6.98 7.67 -9.85
C GLY A 99 -8.27 7.73 -9.02
N ALA A 100 -8.20 8.09 -7.74
CA ALA A 100 -9.36 8.37 -6.91
C ALA A 100 -9.85 9.82 -7.13
N VAL A 101 -11.14 10.06 -6.88
CA VAL A 101 -11.73 11.40 -6.89
C VAL A 101 -11.84 11.85 -5.43
N PRO A 102 -10.99 12.79 -4.98
CA PRO A 102 -11.02 13.24 -3.59
C PRO A 102 -12.30 14.05 -3.32
N SER A 103 -12.94 13.76 -2.18
CA SER A 103 -13.98 14.63 -1.62
C SER A 103 -13.65 14.99 -0.17
N ALA A 104 -14.10 16.18 0.24
CA ALA A 104 -13.94 16.66 1.61
C ALA A 104 -15.25 17.28 2.09
N ASP A 105 -15.80 16.70 3.16
CA ASP A 105 -16.98 17.24 3.83
C ASP A 105 -16.52 18.01 5.07
N VAL A 106 -16.90 19.29 5.16
CA VAL A 106 -16.62 20.13 6.33
C VAL A 106 -17.64 19.80 7.41
N PHE A 107 -17.17 19.26 8.53
CA PHE A 107 -18.04 18.95 9.68
C PHE A 107 -17.90 19.95 10.83
N LEU A 108 -16.84 20.76 10.81
CA LEU A 108 -16.59 21.78 11.82
C LEU A 108 -15.94 23.01 11.19
N LEU A 109 -16.51 24.18 11.49
CA LEU A 109 -15.97 25.47 11.11
C LEU A 109 -16.28 26.46 12.23
N ASP A 110 -15.27 26.85 13.00
CA ASP A 110 -15.43 27.83 14.08
C ASP A 110 -14.23 28.75 14.24
N HIS A 111 -14.46 29.87 14.93
CA HIS A 111 -13.43 30.84 15.31
C HIS A 111 -12.93 30.52 16.71
N VAL A 112 -11.60 30.45 16.86
CA VAL A 112 -10.95 30.17 18.13
C VAL A 112 -9.81 31.15 18.35
N VAL A 113 -9.70 31.66 19.57
CA VAL A 113 -8.55 32.47 19.97
C VAL A 113 -7.40 31.52 20.31
N CYS A 114 -6.21 31.83 19.82
CA CYS A 114 -5.00 31.08 20.08
C CYS A 114 -4.69 31.09 21.59
N THR A 115 -4.88 29.94 22.24
CA THR A 115 -4.46 29.70 23.62
C THR A 115 -2.99 29.27 23.65
N THR A 116 -2.37 29.23 24.83
CA THR A 116 -1.00 28.70 25.03
C THR A 116 -0.83 27.31 24.40
N GLU A 117 -1.81 26.42 24.61
CA GLU A 117 -1.81 25.06 24.05
C GLU A 117 -1.80 25.07 22.52
N ILE A 118 -2.61 25.95 21.90
CA ILE A 118 -2.67 26.08 20.44
C ILE A 118 -1.40 26.73 19.91
N ALA A 119 -0.86 27.72 20.62
CA ALA A 119 0.39 28.39 20.26
C ALA A 119 1.56 27.40 20.23
N ASP A 120 1.67 26.53 21.24
CA ASP A 120 2.69 25.46 21.30
C ASP A 120 2.56 24.46 20.13
N MET A 121 1.33 24.15 19.72
CA MET A 121 1.08 23.19 18.64
C MET A 121 1.24 23.78 17.23
N THR A 122 0.92 25.05 17.04
CA THR A 122 0.77 25.67 15.71
C THR A 122 1.86 26.71 15.39
N GLY A 123 2.49 27.26 16.42
CA GLY A 123 3.46 28.36 16.30
C GLY A 123 2.84 29.75 16.16
N PHE A 124 1.51 29.89 16.20
CA PHE A 124 0.86 31.21 16.20
C PHE A 124 0.96 31.89 17.59
N PRO A 125 1.08 33.22 17.65
CA PRO A 125 1.09 33.94 18.92
C PRO A 125 -0.21 33.76 19.71
N GLU A 126 -0.11 33.73 21.03
CA GLU A 126 -1.28 33.76 21.91
C GLU A 126 -2.16 35.00 21.64
N GLY A 127 -3.46 34.83 21.72
CA GLY A 127 -4.44 35.90 21.44
C GLY A 127 -4.73 36.12 19.95
N THR A 128 -4.05 35.41 19.04
CA THR A 128 -4.36 35.45 17.59
C THR A 128 -5.74 34.85 17.32
N ASP A 129 -6.54 35.50 16.49
CA ASP A 129 -7.81 34.94 16.01
C ASP A 129 -7.55 33.92 14.91
N LEU A 130 -8.02 32.68 15.11
CA LEU A 130 -7.77 31.54 14.23
C LEU A 130 -9.11 30.95 13.76
N THR A 131 -9.13 30.46 12.52
CA THR A 131 -10.26 29.65 12.02
C THR A 131 -9.87 28.18 12.09
N ARG A 132 -10.67 27.41 12.83
CA ARG A 132 -10.51 25.96 12.93
C ARG A 132 -11.47 25.27 11.96
N VAL A 133 -10.92 24.39 11.13
CA VAL A 133 -11.66 23.64 10.11
C VAL A 133 -11.48 22.15 10.35
N GLY A 134 -12.57 21.44 10.61
CA GLY A 134 -12.65 19.99 10.68
C GLY A 134 -13.19 19.42 9.38
N LEU A 135 -12.42 18.53 8.74
CA LEU A 135 -12.76 17.90 7.47
C LEU A 135 -12.84 16.37 7.63
N VAL A 136 -13.88 15.74 7.09
CA VAL A 136 -13.88 14.31 6.77
C VAL A 136 -13.46 14.17 5.32
N ARG A 137 -12.47 13.33 5.05
CA ARG A 137 -11.92 13.11 3.69
C ARG A 137 -12.22 11.68 3.24
N SER A 138 -12.63 11.51 1.98
CA SER A 138 -12.93 10.23 1.33
C SER A 138 -12.24 10.09 -0.01
#